data_AF-A0A919G261-F1
#
_entry.id   AF-A0A919G261-F1
#
_cell.length_a   1.000
_cell.length_b   1.000
_cell.length_c   1.000
_cell.angle_alpha   90.00
_cell.angle_beta   90.00
_cell.angle_gamma   90.00
#
_symmetry.space_group_name_H-M   'P 1'
#
loop_
_entity.id
_entity.type
_entity.pdbx_description
1 polymer ?
#
loop_
_entity_poly.entity_id
_entity_poly.type
_entity_poly.pdbx_seq_one_letter_code
_entity_poly.pdbx_strand_id
1 'polypeptide(L)'
;MTTHWADTLRNPEKLLELYRTPPRGDVLRIHSLHLNRRGPALTLRASLPQQAGLLREDRTEPGCDTVEFHLQFLDVADVRVTGGRLPADAAVAITELRESRIAVRIDGGRTDIAFTGNRAVSVGRLSTRAATPDGSSPVHHYTGRVDALRYSAPPATWEENYYARV
;
A
#
# COMPACT_ATOMS: atom_id res chain seq x y z
N MET A 1 -11.80 3.93 18.58
CA MET A 1 -12.66 3.86 17.38
C MET A 1 -11.81 3.26 16.27
N THR A 2 -12.38 2.37 15.45
CA THR A 2 -11.69 1.83 14.28
C THR A 2 -11.85 2.82 13.13
N THR A 3 -10.74 3.26 12.55
CA THR A 3 -10.69 4.25 11.48
C THR A 3 -10.28 3.54 10.18
N HIS A 4 -10.92 3.89 9.07
CA HIS A 4 -10.55 3.35 7.77
C HIS A 4 -9.17 3.90 7.37
N TRP A 5 -8.31 3.07 6.77
CA TRP A 5 -6.92 3.42 6.50
C TRP A 5 -6.78 4.69 5.65
N ALA A 6 -7.67 4.88 4.68
CA ALA A 6 -7.66 6.04 3.80
C ALA A 6 -7.87 7.37 4.54
N ASP A 7 -8.57 7.36 5.68
CA ASP A 7 -8.83 8.56 6.49
C ASP A 7 -7.63 8.93 7.40
N THR A 8 -6.65 8.03 7.52
CA THR A 8 -5.43 8.26 8.31
C THR A 8 -4.26 8.80 7.48
N LEU A 9 -4.48 8.97 6.17
CA LEU A 9 -3.45 9.42 5.24
C LEU A 9 -3.13 10.88 5.45
N ARG A 10 -1.84 11.20 5.61
CA ARG A 10 -1.34 12.57 5.66
C ARG A 10 -1.32 13.26 4.30
N ASN A 11 -1.31 12.48 3.23
CA ASN A 11 -1.20 12.92 1.84
C ASN A 11 -2.23 12.23 0.93
N PRO A 12 -3.54 12.37 1.23
CA PRO A 12 -4.60 11.72 0.47
C PRO A 12 -4.64 12.18 -0.99
N GLU A 13 -4.12 13.38 -1.29
CA GLU A 13 -4.04 13.94 -2.64
C GLU A 13 -3.29 13.04 -3.62
N LYS A 14 -2.32 12.25 -3.16
CA LYS A 14 -1.63 11.28 -4.02
C LYS A 14 -2.55 10.17 -4.54
N LEU A 15 -3.50 9.69 -3.73
CA LEU A 15 -4.50 8.74 -4.23
C LEU A 15 -5.48 9.44 -5.18
N LEU A 16 -5.78 10.71 -4.92
CA LEU A 16 -6.66 11.52 -5.76
C LEU A 16 -6.05 11.86 -7.15
N GLU A 17 -4.76 11.60 -7.35
CA GLU A 17 -4.14 11.64 -8.69
C GLU A 17 -4.74 10.57 -9.61
N LEU A 18 -5.12 9.40 -9.07
CA LEU A 18 -5.72 8.30 -9.83
C LEU A 18 -7.23 8.18 -9.59
N TYR A 19 -7.67 8.39 -8.36
CA TYR A 19 -9.07 8.22 -7.96
C TYR A 19 -9.82 9.55 -7.90
N ARG A 20 -11.12 9.54 -8.24
CA ARG A 20 -12.05 10.65 -7.98
C ARG A 20 -12.33 10.80 -6.48
N THR A 21 -12.40 9.68 -5.77
CA THR A 21 -12.60 9.60 -4.31
C THR A 21 -11.73 8.47 -3.73
N PRO A 22 -11.21 8.60 -2.49
CA PRO A 22 -10.38 7.55 -1.91
C PRO A 22 -11.15 6.23 -1.83
N PRO A 23 -10.55 5.10 -2.27
CA PRO A 23 -11.23 3.82 -2.22
C PRO A 23 -11.52 3.42 -0.77
N ARG A 24 -12.77 3.02 -0.51
CA ARG A 24 -13.25 2.57 0.81
C ARG A 24 -13.30 1.04 0.95
N GLY A 25 -12.43 0.35 0.20
CA GLY A 25 -12.32 -1.09 0.31
C GLY A 25 -11.71 -1.48 1.65
N ASP A 26 -12.44 -2.29 2.42
CA ASP A 26 -11.95 -2.84 3.69
C ASP A 26 -10.82 -3.87 3.48
N VAL A 27 -10.78 -4.49 2.30
CA VAL A 27 -9.83 -5.55 1.94
C VAL A 27 -8.84 -5.03 0.89
N LEU A 28 -7.55 -5.11 1.22
CA LEU A 28 -6.43 -4.81 0.34
C LEU A 28 -5.71 -6.10 -0.03
N ARG A 29 -5.22 -6.23 -1.27
CA ARG A 29 -4.27 -7.30 -1.60
C ARG A 29 -2.87 -6.87 -1.19
N ILE A 30 -2.35 -7.44 -0.11
CA ILE A 30 -1.01 -7.15 0.40
C ILE A 30 -0.01 -8.02 -0.34
N HIS A 31 0.93 -7.40 -1.05
CA HIS A 31 1.96 -8.09 -1.85
C HIS A 31 3.24 -8.35 -1.07
N SER A 32 3.67 -7.36 -0.31
CA SER A 32 4.91 -7.45 0.47
C SER A 32 4.90 -6.47 1.63
N LEU A 33 5.61 -6.82 2.68
CA LEU A 33 5.94 -5.96 3.80
C LEU A 33 7.46 -5.74 3.81
N HIS A 34 7.88 -4.49 3.99
CA HIS A 34 9.29 -4.12 4.07
C HIS A 34 9.54 -3.34 5.36
N LEU A 35 10.42 -3.86 6.21
CA LEU A 35 10.92 -3.19 7.40
C LEU A 35 12.22 -2.46 7.05
N ASN A 36 12.25 -1.16 7.29
CA ASN A 36 13.44 -0.36 7.04
C ASN A 36 14.55 -0.74 8.03
N ARG A 37 15.75 -1.03 7.52
CA ARG A 37 16.93 -1.37 8.33
C ARG A 37 17.54 -0.18 9.07
N ARG A 38 17.28 1.05 8.61
CA ARG A 38 17.91 2.28 9.12
C ARG A 38 17.05 3.08 10.08
N GLY A 39 15.81 2.64 10.34
CA GLY A 39 14.91 3.34 11.25
C GLY A 39 13.57 2.62 11.41
N PRO A 40 12.74 3.02 12.39
CA PRO A 40 11.48 2.36 12.71
C PRO A 40 10.40 2.72 11.67
N ALA A 41 10.54 2.23 10.45
CA ALA A 41 9.59 2.45 9.37
C ALA A 41 9.21 1.14 8.70
N LEU A 42 7.94 1.04 8.29
CA LEU A 42 7.36 -0.11 7.63
C LEU A 42 6.64 0.36 6.37
N THR A 43 6.93 -0.29 5.25
CA THR A 43 6.24 -0.07 3.98
C THR A 43 5.46 -1.32 3.60
N LEU A 44 4.15 -1.18 3.42
CA LEU A 44 3.30 -2.19 2.80
C LEU A 44 3.16 -1.87 1.33
N ARG A 45 3.40 -2.86 0.47
CA ARG A 45 2.99 -2.81 -0.93
C ARG A 45 1.63 -3.47 -1.03
N ALA A 46 0.62 -2.71 -1.43
CA ALA A 46 -0.77 -3.16 -1.49
C ALA A 46 -1.38 -2.81 -2.84
N SER A 47 -2.42 -3.54 -3.25
CA SER A 47 -3.21 -3.19 -4.42
C SER A 47 -4.70 -3.30 -4.18
N LEU A 48 -5.44 -2.53 -4.97
CA LEU A 48 -6.89 -2.55 -5.06
C LEU A 48 -7.32 -2.78 -6.51
N PRO A 49 -8.42 -3.51 -6.74
CA PRO A 49 -9.01 -3.54 -8.07
C PRO A 49 -9.45 -2.13 -8.48
N GLN A 50 -9.29 -1.82 -9.75
CA GLN A 50 -9.83 -0.63 -10.37
C GLN A 50 -11.36 -0.76 -10.39
N GLN A 51 -12.01 -0.16 -9.39
CA GLN A 51 -13.47 -0.09 -9.38
C GLN A 51 -13.94 0.89 -10.44
N ALA A 52 -14.80 0.42 -11.35
CA ALA A 52 -15.41 1.25 -12.38
C ALA A 52 -16.08 2.49 -11.76
N GLY A 53 -15.79 3.67 -12.32
CA GLY A 53 -16.33 4.96 -11.85
C GLY A 53 -15.56 5.63 -10.71
N LEU A 54 -14.62 4.93 -10.05
CA LEU A 54 -13.78 5.55 -9.02
C LEU A 54 -12.47 6.10 -9.58
N LEU A 55 -11.97 5.62 -10.71
CA LEU A 55 -10.81 6.24 -11.35
C LEU A 55 -11.18 7.45 -12.20
N ARG A 56 -10.20 8.33 -12.35
CA ARG A 56 -10.26 9.41 -13.33
C ARG A 56 -10.08 8.83 -14.73
N GLU A 57 -10.91 9.25 -15.67
CA GLU A 57 -10.93 8.72 -17.04
C GLU A 57 -9.60 9.01 -17.77
N ASP A 58 -9.00 10.18 -17.53
CA ASP A 58 -7.69 10.59 -18.07
C ASP A 58 -6.51 9.80 -17.52
N ARG A 59 -6.75 8.93 -16.53
CA ARG A 59 -5.74 8.13 -15.83
C ARG A 59 -5.99 6.62 -15.92
N THR A 60 -6.95 6.23 -16.76
CA THR A 60 -7.19 4.81 -17.06
C THR A 60 -6.27 4.38 -18.18
N GLU A 61 -5.31 3.50 -17.86
CA GLU A 61 -4.43 2.92 -18.86
C GLU A 61 -5.09 1.67 -19.47
N PRO A 62 -5.17 1.54 -20.81
CA PRO A 62 -5.75 0.37 -21.45
C PRO A 62 -5.07 -0.92 -21.00
N GLY A 63 -5.87 -1.91 -20.59
CA GLY A 63 -5.36 -3.21 -20.11
C GLY A 63 -4.88 -3.21 -18.65
N CYS A 64 -4.95 -2.08 -17.94
CA CYS A 64 -4.78 -2.03 -16.49
C CYS A 64 -6.13 -2.07 -15.78
N ASP A 65 -6.21 -2.89 -14.74
CA ASP A 65 -7.42 -3.11 -13.94
C ASP A 65 -7.13 -3.11 -12.42
N THR A 66 -5.89 -2.78 -12.04
CA THR A 66 -5.41 -2.84 -10.66
C THR A 66 -4.56 -1.61 -10.37
N VAL A 67 -4.82 -0.96 -9.23
CA VAL A 67 -3.97 0.10 -8.69
C VAL A 67 -3.11 -0.46 -7.59
N GLU A 68 -1.79 -0.29 -7.71
CA GLU A 68 -0.82 -0.67 -6.69
C GLU A 68 -0.21 0.57 -6.05
N PHE A 69 -0.08 0.55 -4.73
CA PHE A 69 0.47 1.66 -3.95
C PHE A 69 1.27 1.18 -2.74
N HIS A 70 2.10 2.09 -2.21
CA HIS A 70 2.77 1.89 -0.94
C HIS A 70 2.03 2.60 0.20
N LEU A 71 1.75 1.89 1.29
CA LEU A 71 1.40 2.49 2.57
C LEU A 71 2.63 2.52 3.46
N GLN A 72 3.03 3.71 3.88
CA GLN A 72 4.23 3.96 4.67
C GLN A 72 3.85 4.38 6.08
N PHE A 73 4.42 3.66 7.04
CA PHE A 73 4.26 3.86 8.47
C PHE A 73 5.59 4.26 9.07
N LEU A 74 5.56 5.20 10.02
CA LEU A 74 6.72 5.73 10.74
C LEU A 74 6.58 5.44 12.22
N ASP A 75 7.71 5.50 12.93
CA ASP A 75 7.80 5.25 14.36
C ASP A 75 7.17 3.90 14.76
N VAL A 76 7.46 2.89 13.93
CA VAL A 76 6.88 1.56 14.03
C VAL A 76 7.51 0.78 15.18
N ALA A 77 6.66 0.20 16.03
CA ALA A 77 7.03 -0.62 17.17
C ALA A 77 6.10 -1.84 17.29
N ASP A 78 6.42 -2.74 18.23
CA ASP A 78 5.62 -3.93 18.57
C ASP A 78 5.25 -4.81 17.36
N VAL A 79 6.14 -4.88 16.37
CA VAL A 79 5.88 -5.61 15.12
C VAL A 79 5.76 -7.11 15.42
N ARG A 80 4.62 -7.67 15.01
CA ARG A 80 4.34 -9.10 15.02
C ARG A 80 3.90 -9.50 13.62
N VAL A 81 4.56 -10.51 13.09
CA VAL A 81 4.19 -11.12 11.80
C VAL A 81 4.02 -12.60 12.06
N THR A 82 2.82 -13.11 11.82
CA THR A 82 2.49 -14.53 11.98
C THR A 82 1.83 -15.05 10.71
N GLY A 83 2.01 -16.34 10.44
CA GLY A 83 1.68 -16.92 9.13
C GLY A 83 2.84 -16.77 8.14
N GLY A 84 2.56 -16.78 6.83
CA GLY A 84 3.69 -16.75 5.89
C GLY A 84 3.39 -16.85 4.41
N ARG A 85 2.21 -16.42 3.92
CA ARG A 85 2.00 -16.33 2.47
C ARG A 85 1.47 -14.96 2.09
N LEU A 86 2.34 -14.17 1.49
CA LEU A 86 2.00 -13.03 0.65
C LEU A 86 2.29 -13.43 -0.82
N PRO A 87 1.54 -12.93 -1.82
CA PRO A 87 0.43 -11.99 -1.68
C PRO A 87 -0.81 -12.61 -1.02
N ALA A 88 -1.58 -11.80 -0.27
CA ALA A 88 -2.83 -12.20 0.36
C ALA A 88 -3.84 -11.05 0.39
N ASP A 89 -5.12 -11.37 0.22
CA ASP A 89 -6.21 -10.41 0.45
C ASP A 89 -6.44 -10.31 1.95
N ALA A 90 -6.33 -9.10 2.49
CA ALA A 90 -6.36 -8.86 3.93
C ALA A 90 -7.15 -7.62 4.31
N ALA A 91 -7.90 -7.72 5.40
CA ALA A 91 -8.57 -6.58 6.01
C ALA A 91 -7.57 -5.74 6.79
N VAL A 92 -7.60 -4.41 6.62
CA VAL A 92 -6.71 -3.49 7.34
C VAL A 92 -7.52 -2.69 8.35
N ALA A 93 -7.34 -3.01 9.64
CA ALA A 93 -7.95 -2.29 10.74
C ALA A 93 -6.94 -1.34 11.38
N ILE A 94 -7.30 -0.06 11.49
CA ILE A 94 -6.51 0.94 12.21
C ILE A 94 -7.30 1.41 13.43
N THR A 95 -6.68 1.36 14.59
CA THR A 95 -7.27 1.85 15.85
C THR A 95 -6.42 3.00 16.38
N GLU A 96 -7.06 4.15 16.62
CA GLU A 96 -6.37 5.29 17.25
C GLU A 96 -5.98 4.97 18.70
N LEU A 97 -4.75 5.32 19.06
CA LEU A 97 -4.20 5.26 20.40
C LEU A 97 -3.98 6.68 20.94
N ARG A 98 -3.45 6.79 22.16
CA ARG A 98 -3.03 8.07 22.74
C ARG A 98 -1.77 8.60 22.03
N GLU A 99 -1.46 9.88 22.25
CA GLU A 99 -0.18 10.50 21.83
C GLU A 99 0.10 10.43 20.32
N SER A 100 -0.94 10.61 19.49
CA SER A 100 -0.82 10.58 18.03
C SER A 100 -0.27 9.26 17.47
N ARG A 101 -0.62 8.15 18.13
CA ARG A 101 -0.26 6.80 17.70
C ARG A 101 -1.46 6.01 17.19
N ILE A 102 -1.17 4.97 16.43
CA ILE A 102 -2.15 4.01 15.91
C ILE A 102 -1.68 2.58 16.16
N ALA A 103 -2.62 1.68 16.39
CA ALA A 103 -2.43 0.24 16.25
C ALA A 103 -2.97 -0.19 14.89
N VAL A 104 -2.17 -0.96 14.15
CA VAL A 104 -2.54 -1.49 12.84
C VAL A 104 -2.60 -3.00 12.95
N ARG A 105 -3.69 -3.58 12.45
CA ARG A 105 -3.85 -5.02 12.29
C ARG A 105 -4.26 -5.35 10.87
N ILE A 106 -3.58 -6.32 10.29
CA ILE A 106 -3.81 -6.80 8.94
C ILE A 106 -4.12 -8.29 9.05
N ASP A 107 -5.34 -8.68 8.70
CA ASP A 107 -5.80 -10.06 8.79
C ASP A 107 -6.16 -10.58 7.40
N GLY A 108 -5.33 -11.49 6.88
CA GLY A 108 -5.54 -12.21 5.62
C GLY A 108 -5.89 -13.68 5.82
N GLY A 109 -6.40 -14.07 7.00
CA GLY A 109 -6.79 -15.43 7.38
C GLY A 109 -5.64 -16.41 7.61
N ARG A 110 -4.58 -16.37 6.77
CA ARG A 110 -3.34 -17.16 6.92
C ARG A 110 -2.11 -16.29 7.17
N THR A 111 -2.29 -14.98 7.19
CA THR A 111 -1.26 -13.98 7.46
C THR A 111 -1.88 -12.95 8.40
N ASP A 112 -1.31 -12.81 9.60
CA ASP A 112 -1.70 -11.79 10.58
C ASP A 112 -0.47 -10.94 10.89
N ILE A 113 -0.59 -9.65 10.58
CA ILE A 113 0.45 -8.66 10.84
C ILE A 113 -0.13 -7.63 11.78
N ALA A 114 0.57 -7.36 12.87
CA ALA A 114 0.21 -6.34 13.83
C ALA A 114 1.41 -5.48 14.17
N PHE A 115 1.20 -4.18 14.32
CA PHE A 115 2.22 -3.25 14.79
C PHE A 115 1.57 -1.99 15.34
N THR A 116 2.37 -1.20 16.06
CA THR A 116 2.00 0.13 16.50
C THR A 116 2.86 1.16 15.77
N GLY A 117 2.36 2.37 15.56
CA GLY A 117 3.08 3.39 14.78
C GLY A 117 2.55 4.80 14.99
N ASN A 118 3.19 5.77 14.33
CA ASN A 118 2.68 7.14 14.26
C ASN A 118 1.37 7.20 13.45
N ARG A 119 0.45 8.10 13.85
CA ARG A 119 -0.83 8.32 13.18
C ARG A 119 -0.71 8.80 11.73
N ALA A 120 0.39 9.48 11.36
CA ALA A 120 0.59 10.06 10.05
C ALA A 120 1.02 9.00 8.99
N VAL A 121 0.07 8.16 8.58
CA VAL A 121 0.26 7.19 7.50
C VAL A 121 0.42 7.92 6.17
N SER A 122 1.27 7.42 5.28
CA SER A 122 1.52 8.09 3.98
C SER A 122 1.36 7.15 2.81
N VAL A 123 0.90 7.69 1.68
CA VAL A 123 0.92 6.98 0.40
C VAL A 123 2.21 7.30 -0.35
N GLY A 124 2.91 6.24 -0.76
CA GLY A 124 4.17 6.31 -1.47
C GLY A 124 3.98 6.17 -2.99
N ARG A 125 4.77 5.28 -3.59
CA ARG A 125 4.72 4.96 -5.02
C ARG A 125 3.31 4.53 -5.42
N LEU A 126 2.90 4.91 -6.61
CA LEU A 126 1.59 4.64 -7.16
C LEU A 126 1.76 4.16 -8.61
N SER A 127 1.07 3.08 -8.97
CA SER A 127 1.11 2.52 -10.32
C SER A 127 -0.20 1.82 -10.67
N THR A 128 -0.46 1.69 -11.97
CA THR A 128 -1.53 0.84 -12.51
C THR A 128 -0.92 -0.36 -13.23
N ARG A 129 -1.60 -1.50 -13.16
CA ARG A 129 -1.15 -2.75 -13.79
C ARG A 129 -2.33 -3.64 -14.19
N ALA A 130 -2.06 -4.65 -15.01
CA ALA A 130 -2.96 -5.78 -15.19
C ALA A 130 -2.90 -6.72 -13.96
N ALA A 131 -4.06 -7.19 -13.50
CA ALA A 131 -4.17 -8.16 -12.42
C ALA A 131 -3.49 -9.47 -12.80
N THR A 132 -2.71 -10.00 -11.87
CA THR A 132 -2.06 -11.31 -11.98
C THR A 132 -2.17 -12.01 -10.63
N PRO A 133 -2.32 -13.36 -10.60
CA PRO A 133 -2.50 -14.09 -9.35
C PRO A 133 -1.35 -13.90 -8.34
N ASP A 134 -0.13 -13.76 -8.84
CA ASP A 134 1.10 -13.58 -8.06
C ASP A 134 1.46 -12.11 -7.79
N GLY A 135 0.72 -11.16 -8.37
CA GLY A 135 1.00 -9.73 -8.25
C GLY A 135 2.22 -9.25 -9.05
N SER A 136 2.83 -10.13 -9.86
CA SER A 136 3.85 -9.78 -10.84
C SER A 136 3.16 -9.52 -12.16
N SER A 137 3.02 -8.26 -12.57
CA SER A 137 2.54 -7.94 -13.90
C SER A 137 3.73 -7.45 -14.74
N PRO A 138 3.87 -7.87 -16.02
CA PRO A 138 4.88 -7.30 -16.91
C PRO A 138 4.50 -5.88 -17.36
N VAL A 139 3.24 -5.46 -17.16
CA VAL A 139 2.73 -4.13 -17.52
C VAL A 139 2.52 -3.33 -16.25
N HIS A 140 3.45 -2.40 -15.98
CA HIS A 140 3.35 -1.43 -14.89
C HIS A 140 3.46 0.00 -15.43
N HIS A 141 2.44 0.80 -15.16
CA HIS A 141 2.44 2.23 -15.45
C HIS A 141 2.59 2.99 -14.14
N TYR A 142 3.81 3.48 -13.87
CA TYR A 142 4.09 4.29 -12.69
C TYR A 142 3.66 5.74 -12.91
N THR A 143 3.00 6.34 -11.92
CA THR A 143 2.60 7.76 -12.01
C THR A 143 3.80 8.70 -11.87
N GLY A 144 4.82 8.30 -11.11
CA GLY A 144 6.06 9.05 -10.95
C GLY A 144 7.00 8.90 -12.14
N ARG A 145 7.46 10.03 -12.71
CA ARG A 145 8.38 10.04 -13.86
C ARG A 145 9.69 9.30 -13.62
N VAL A 146 10.27 9.43 -12.42
CA VAL A 146 11.52 8.74 -12.05
C VAL A 146 11.30 7.23 -11.98
N ASP A 147 10.13 6.82 -11.48
CA ASP A 147 9.79 5.42 -11.30
C ASP A 147 9.53 4.75 -12.63
N ALA A 148 8.79 5.42 -13.53
CA ALA A 148 8.54 4.97 -14.89
C ALA A 148 9.82 4.81 -15.72
N LEU A 149 10.88 5.58 -15.42
CA LEU A 149 12.19 5.44 -16.07
C LEU A 149 13.02 4.29 -15.50
N ARG A 150 12.84 3.96 -14.21
CA ARG A 150 13.70 3.01 -13.50
C ARG A 150 13.13 1.59 -13.44
N TYR A 151 11.81 1.46 -13.46
CA TYR A 151 11.14 0.20 -13.18
C TYR A 151 10.11 -0.07 -14.28
N SER A 152 10.29 -1.19 -15.00
CA SER A 152 9.29 -1.74 -15.91
C SER A 152 8.38 -2.77 -15.22
N ALA A 153 8.77 -3.24 -14.03
CA ALA A 153 8.02 -4.14 -13.15
C ALA A 153 8.47 -3.90 -11.68
N PRO A 154 7.69 -4.32 -10.68
CA PRO A 154 8.08 -4.22 -9.28
C PRO A 154 9.40 -4.99 -9.06
N PRO A 155 10.44 -4.34 -8.53
CA PRO A 155 11.69 -5.02 -8.26
C PRO A 155 11.52 -6.00 -7.09
N ALA A 156 12.53 -6.84 -6.89
CA ALA A 156 12.56 -7.78 -5.79
C ALA A 156 12.41 -7.07 -4.43
N THR A 157 11.88 -7.80 -3.44
CA THR A 157 11.55 -7.26 -2.10
C THR A 157 12.75 -6.73 -1.30
N TRP A 158 13.97 -7.07 -1.73
CA TRP A 158 15.23 -6.58 -1.15
C TRP A 158 15.76 -5.28 -1.79
N GLU A 159 15.12 -4.76 -2.83
CA GLU A 159 15.54 -3.50 -3.49
C GLU A 159 15.21 -2.29 -2.60
N GLU A 160 16.14 -1.92 -1.72
CA GLU A 160 15.92 -0.87 -0.71
C GLU A 160 15.44 0.46 -1.33
N ASN A 161 15.96 0.85 -2.49
CA ASN A 161 15.59 2.11 -3.16
C ASN A 161 14.11 2.17 -3.58
N TYR A 162 13.51 1.01 -3.87
CA TYR A 162 12.10 0.93 -4.24
C TYR A 162 11.20 1.10 -3.01
N TYR A 163 11.59 0.54 -1.86
CA TYR A 163 10.78 0.57 -0.64
C TYR A 163 11.11 1.75 0.29
N ALA A 164 12.25 2.39 0.07
CA ALA A 164 12.64 3.60 0.77
C ALA A 164 11.68 4.76 0.47
N ARG A 165 11.64 5.70 1.40
CA ARG A 165 10.84 6.92 1.31
C ARG A 165 11.38 7.79 0.17
N VAL A 166 10.50 8.16 -0.76
CA VAL A 166 10.72 9.22 -1.76
C VAL A 166 10.09 10.50 -1.24
#